data_AF-A0A8T4X230-F1
#
_entry.id   AF-A0A8T4X230-F1
#
_cell.length_a   1.000
_cell.length_b   1.000
_cell.length_c   1.000
_cell.angle_alpha   90.00
_cell.angle_beta   90.00
_cell.angle_gamma   90.00
#
_symmetry.space_group_name_H-M   'P 1'
#
loop_
_entity.id
_entity.type
_entity.pdbx_description
1 polymer ?
#
loop_
_entity_poly.entity_id
_entity_poly.type
_entity_poly.pdbx_seq_one_letter_code
_entity_poly.pdbx_strand_id
1 'polypeptide(L)'
;MKIAINVPFVGKDEINAVTSILKNGSLTSAANHGGKHVQAFEKSVSLFIKSKYVVAVNSGTAALQAALYALDIKKGDEVLVPSFTFVATANSVVSTGAKPVFVDILKENYTMDPDDLQKKITKRTRAIMPVHLYGNV
;
A
#
# COMPACT_ATOMS: atom_id res chain seq x y z
N MET A 1 -12.61 8.78 -31.53
CA MET A 1 -13.06 8.90 -30.14
C MET A 1 -12.02 8.20 -29.26
N LYS A 2 -11.42 8.86 -28.27
CA LYS A 2 -10.48 8.23 -27.32
C LYS A 2 -11.25 7.89 -26.04
N ILE A 3 -11.37 6.61 -25.70
CA ILE A 3 -11.98 6.16 -24.44
C ILE A 3 -10.86 5.96 -23.43
N ALA A 4 -10.95 6.60 -22.26
CA ALA A 4 -9.96 6.49 -21.20
C ALA A 4 -10.11 5.18 -20.42
N ILE A 5 -8.99 4.60 -19.99
CA ILE A 5 -8.98 3.35 -19.19
C ILE A 5 -9.47 3.60 -17.76
N ASN A 6 -9.16 4.77 -17.18
CA ASN A 6 -9.59 5.16 -15.84
C ASN A 6 -9.96 6.65 -15.79
N VAL A 7 -11.12 6.96 -15.18
CA VAL A 7 -11.57 8.33 -14.90
C VAL A 7 -12.03 8.37 -13.44
N PRO A 8 -11.49 9.28 -12.61
CA PRO A 8 -11.95 9.42 -11.23
C PRO A 8 -13.38 9.94 -11.20
N PHE A 9 -14.22 9.33 -10.36
CA PHE A 9 -15.55 9.85 -10.06
C PHE A 9 -15.45 10.85 -8.90
N VAL A 10 -15.82 12.10 -9.14
CA VAL A 10 -15.77 13.18 -8.14
C VAL A 10 -17.13 13.89 -8.16
N GLY A 11 -17.83 13.87 -7.03
CA GLY A 11 -19.14 14.47 -6.84
C GLY A 11 -19.09 15.81 -6.09
N LYS A 12 -20.28 16.28 -5.71
CA LYS A 12 -20.45 17.54 -4.96
C LYS A 12 -19.86 17.43 -3.55
N ASP A 13 -19.92 16.26 -2.93
CA ASP A 13 -19.49 16.05 -1.55
C ASP A 13 -17.98 16.19 -1.40
N GLU A 14 -17.21 15.62 -2.34
CA GLU A 14 -15.75 15.76 -2.40
C GLU A 14 -15.35 17.23 -2.59
N ILE A 15 -16.01 17.93 -3.52
CA ILE A 15 -15.75 19.36 -3.80
C ILE A 15 -16.04 20.21 -2.56
N ASN A 16 -17.18 19.97 -1.90
CA ASN A 16 -17.58 20.71 -0.71
C ASN A 16 -16.61 20.46 0.45
N ALA A 17 -16.18 19.20 0.65
CA ALA A 17 -15.24 18.84 1.70
C ALA A 17 -13.89 19.57 1.53
N VAL A 18 -13.32 19.53 0.31
CA VAL A 18 -12.05 20.21 0.01
C VAL A 18 -12.21 21.73 0.13
N THR A 19 -13.27 22.31 -0.44
CA THR A 19 -13.50 23.76 -0.40
C THR A 19 -13.68 24.29 1.03
N SER A 20 -14.35 23.51 1.90
CA SER A 20 -14.51 23.86 3.31
C SER A 20 -13.15 23.97 4.02
N ILE A 21 -12.24 23.01 3.76
CA ILE A 21 -10.87 23.02 4.31
C ILE A 21 -10.07 24.20 3.78
N LEU A 22 -10.15 24.48 2.47
CA LEU A 22 -9.46 25.63 1.88
C LEU A 22 -9.93 26.96 2.48
N LYS A 23 -11.25 27.13 2.68
CA LYS A 23 -11.82 28.35 3.26
C LYS A 23 -11.42 28.58 4.73
N ASN A 24 -11.21 27.51 5.50
CA ASN A 24 -10.85 27.61 6.91
C ASN A 24 -9.34 27.53 7.19
N GLY A 25 -8.52 27.32 6.15
CA GLY A 25 -7.05 27.32 6.23
C GLY A 25 -6.41 26.12 6.95
N SER A 26 -7.19 25.10 7.34
CA SER A 26 -6.68 23.95 8.12
C SER A 26 -6.03 22.88 7.23
N LEU A 27 -4.98 23.25 6.50
CA LEU A 27 -4.34 22.40 5.48
C LEU A 27 -3.41 21.33 6.08
N THR A 28 -2.84 21.58 7.25
CA THR A 28 -1.94 20.66 7.96
C THR A 28 -2.18 20.73 9.47
N SER A 29 -1.65 19.76 10.21
CA SER A 29 -1.70 19.69 11.66
C SER A 29 -0.32 19.34 12.19
N ALA A 30 0.10 19.97 13.28
CA ALA A 30 1.31 19.60 14.00
C ALA A 30 1.12 18.36 14.90
N ALA A 31 -0.11 17.84 15.00
CA ALA A 31 -0.41 16.67 15.82
C ALA A 31 0.18 15.39 15.21
N ASN A 32 0.81 14.57 16.05
CA ASN A 32 1.41 13.30 15.65
C ASN A 32 0.41 12.26 15.10
N HIS A 33 -0.88 12.42 15.41
CA HIS A 33 -1.98 11.55 14.96
C HIS A 33 -2.80 12.18 13.81
N GLY A 34 -2.24 13.17 13.10
CA GLY A 34 -2.91 13.85 11.99
C GLY A 34 -4.04 14.80 12.42
N GLY A 35 -4.53 15.59 11.46
CA GLY A 35 -5.66 16.50 11.66
C GLY A 35 -7.01 15.78 11.80
N LYS A 36 -8.06 16.50 12.24
CA LYS A 36 -9.40 15.92 12.47
C LYS A 36 -9.97 15.14 11.28
N HIS A 37 -9.70 15.60 10.04
CA HIS A 37 -10.18 14.93 8.82
C HIS A 37 -9.44 13.63 8.53
N VAL A 38 -8.14 13.57 8.84
CA VAL A 38 -7.32 12.35 8.73
C VAL A 38 -7.83 11.31 9.73
N GLN A 39 -8.01 11.69 10.99
CA GLN A 39 -8.51 10.78 12.03
C GLN A 39 -9.93 10.25 11.72
N ALA A 40 -10.81 11.11 11.21
CA ALA A 40 -12.14 10.70 10.77
C ALA A 40 -12.07 9.69 9.60
N PHE A 41 -11.18 9.93 8.63
CA PHE A 41 -10.95 9.01 7.53
C PHE A 41 -10.40 7.67 8.00
N GLU A 42 -9.35 7.67 8.83
CA GLU A 42 -8.75 6.46 9.40
C GLU A 42 -9.79 5.61 10.15
N LYS A 43 -10.64 6.25 10.96
CA LYS A 43 -11.74 5.57 11.66
C LYS A 43 -12.77 4.96 10.71
N SER A 44 -13.19 5.69 9.68
CA SER A 44 -14.14 5.16 8.68
C SER A 44 -13.55 3.98 7.91
N VAL A 45 -12.29 4.07 7.51
CA VAL A 45 -11.59 2.99 6.81
C VAL A 45 -11.39 1.79 7.72
N SER A 46 -11.06 1.97 9.00
CA SER A 46 -10.85 0.87 9.94
C SER A 46 -12.11 0.01 10.08
N LEU A 47 -13.29 0.65 10.10
CA LEU A 47 -14.58 -0.02 10.10
C LEU A 47 -14.84 -0.76 8.77
N PHE A 48 -14.51 -0.13 7.64
CA PHE A 48 -14.72 -0.70 6.30
C PHE A 48 -13.86 -1.96 6.08
N ILE A 49 -12.57 -1.90 6.39
CA ILE A 49 -11.63 -3.02 6.19
C ILE A 49 -11.57 -3.99 7.38
N LYS A 50 -12.32 -3.70 8.46
CA LYS A 50 -12.33 -4.48 9.72
C LYS A 50 -10.95 -4.62 10.37
N SER A 51 -10.12 -3.57 10.30
CA SER A 51 -8.82 -3.51 10.97
C SER A 51 -8.94 -2.71 12.27
N LYS A 52 -8.18 -3.10 13.30
CA LYS A 52 -8.09 -2.35 14.56
C LYS A 52 -7.37 -1.00 14.38
N TYR A 53 -6.41 -0.93 13.46
CA TYR A 53 -5.59 0.25 13.21
C TYR A 53 -5.51 0.57 11.72
N VAL A 54 -5.53 1.86 11.40
CA VAL A 54 -5.32 2.42 10.05
C VAL A 54 -4.45 3.65 10.20
N VAL A 55 -3.45 3.79 9.33
CA VAL A 55 -2.59 4.97 9.25
C VAL A 55 -2.66 5.50 7.83
N ALA A 56 -3.15 6.73 7.68
CA ALA A 56 -3.20 7.40 6.38
C ALA A 56 -1.84 8.00 6.02
N VAL A 57 -1.44 7.80 4.77
CA VAL A 57 -0.17 8.31 4.22
C VAL A 57 -0.41 8.91 2.83
N ASN A 58 0.60 9.58 2.28
CA ASN A 58 0.48 10.35 1.04
C ASN A 58 0.42 9.51 -0.26
N SER A 59 0.71 8.20 -0.20
CA SER A 59 0.73 7.31 -1.37
C SER A 59 0.75 5.84 -0.97
N GLY A 60 0.39 4.95 -1.91
CA GLY A 60 0.56 3.50 -1.73
C GLY A 60 2.01 3.07 -1.54
N THR A 61 2.96 3.73 -2.21
CA THR A 61 4.40 3.46 -2.02
C THR A 61 4.86 3.80 -0.61
N ALA A 62 4.45 4.96 -0.07
CA ALA A 62 4.76 5.35 1.30
C ALA A 62 4.13 4.37 2.31
N ALA A 63 2.95 3.82 2.02
CA ALA A 63 2.31 2.81 2.87
C ALA A 63 3.14 1.53 2.96
N LEU A 64 3.60 1.01 1.81
CA LEU A 64 4.48 -0.16 1.76
C LEU A 64 5.79 0.08 2.50
N GLN A 65 6.42 1.25 2.29
CA GLN A 65 7.66 1.62 2.97
C GLN A 65 7.47 1.72 4.49
N ALA A 66 6.43 2.43 4.95
CA ALA A 66 6.12 2.57 6.37
C ALA A 66 5.87 1.21 7.04
N ALA A 67 5.15 0.30 6.35
CA ALA A 67 4.93 -1.06 6.84
C ALA A 67 6.25 -1.85 6.96
N LEU A 68 7.12 -1.79 5.96
CA LEU A 68 8.42 -2.47 6.00
C LEU A 68 9.35 -1.91 7.09
N TYR A 69 9.37 -0.59 7.27
CA TYR A 69 10.13 0.03 8.37
C TYR A 69 9.57 -0.35 9.74
N ALA A 70 8.25 -0.40 9.90
CA ALA A 70 7.61 -0.84 11.14
C ALA A 70 7.93 -2.31 11.49
N LEU A 71 8.23 -3.14 10.48
CA LEU A 71 8.68 -4.52 10.64
C LEU A 71 10.20 -4.67 10.85
N ASP A 72 10.95 -3.57 10.93
CA ASP A 72 12.42 -3.55 11.03
C ASP A 72 13.13 -4.32 9.88
N ILE A 73 12.52 -4.32 8.69
CA ILE A 73 13.14 -4.90 7.48
C ILE A 73 14.34 -4.04 7.08
N LYS A 74 15.49 -4.66 6.88
CA LYS A 74 16.76 -3.97 6.65
C LYS A 74 17.71 -4.72 5.75
N LYS A 75 18.89 -4.13 5.53
CA LYS A 75 19.97 -4.75 4.76
C LYS A 75 20.31 -6.15 5.27
N GLY A 76 20.35 -7.11 4.34
CA GLY A 76 20.59 -8.53 4.62
C GLY A 76 19.32 -9.38 4.66
N ASP A 77 18.15 -8.75 4.80
CA ASP A 77 16.87 -9.45 4.73
C ASP A 77 16.42 -9.68 3.29
N GLU A 78 15.60 -10.72 3.12
CA GLU A 78 14.90 -11.04 1.87
C GLU A 78 13.39 -10.84 2.07
N VAL A 79 12.75 -10.14 1.13
CA VAL A 79 11.29 -10.01 1.05
C VAL A 79 10.81 -10.63 -0.25
N LEU A 80 9.90 -11.61 -0.14
CA LEU A 80 9.38 -12.31 -1.31
C LEU A 80 8.21 -11.50 -1.90
N VAL A 81 8.30 -11.20 -3.19
CA VAL A 81 7.36 -10.36 -3.94
C VAL A 81 7.01 -11.04 -5.28
N PRO A 82 5.82 -10.86 -5.85
CA PRO A 82 5.51 -11.44 -7.15
C PRO A 82 6.35 -10.77 -8.25
N SER A 83 6.78 -11.55 -9.25
CA SER A 83 7.54 -11.09 -10.42
C SER A 83 6.70 -10.19 -11.33
N PHE A 84 5.39 -10.43 -11.37
CA PHE A 84 4.41 -9.64 -12.11
C PHE A 84 3.61 -8.73 -11.16
N THR A 85 4.03 -7.48 -11.07
CA THR A 85 3.44 -6.49 -10.16
C THR A 85 3.80 -5.06 -10.59
N PHE A 86 3.22 -4.06 -9.92
CA PHE A 86 3.66 -2.68 -10.06
C PHE A 86 5.02 -2.45 -9.37
N VAL A 87 5.89 -1.64 -9.97
CA VAL A 87 7.29 -1.46 -9.52
C VAL A 87 7.43 -0.99 -8.07
N ALA A 88 6.43 -0.28 -7.53
CA ALA A 88 6.44 0.18 -6.14
C ALA A 88 6.60 -0.98 -5.13
N THR A 89 6.11 -2.18 -5.45
CA THR A 89 6.25 -3.37 -4.62
C THR A 89 7.72 -3.67 -4.34
N ALA A 90 8.54 -3.85 -5.40
CA ALA A 90 9.96 -4.13 -5.26
C ALA A 90 10.76 -2.90 -4.78
N ASN A 91 10.42 -1.70 -5.24
CA ASN A 91 11.11 -0.47 -4.82
C ASN A 91 10.95 -0.20 -3.32
N SER A 92 9.80 -0.53 -2.73
CA SER A 92 9.59 -0.39 -1.29
C SER A 92 10.56 -1.27 -0.50
N VAL A 93 10.79 -2.51 -0.94
CA VAL A 93 11.79 -3.43 -0.36
C VAL A 93 13.20 -2.88 -0.53
N VAL A 94 13.57 -2.45 -1.74
CA VAL A 94 14.91 -1.91 -2.00
C VAL A 94 15.19 -0.66 -1.17
N SER A 95 14.18 0.17 -0.91
CA SER A 95 14.35 1.40 -0.13
C SER A 95 14.73 1.17 1.33
N THR A 96 14.47 -0.02 1.89
CA THR A 96 14.94 -0.40 3.24
C THR A 96 16.36 -0.99 3.22
N GLY A 97 16.95 -1.18 2.04
CA GLY A 97 18.22 -1.89 1.83
C GLY A 97 18.09 -3.42 1.77
N ALA A 98 16.87 -3.96 1.93
CA ALA A 98 16.59 -5.40 1.79
C ALA A 98 16.59 -5.84 0.31
N LYS A 99 16.64 -7.16 0.10
CA LYS A 99 16.63 -7.78 -1.22
C LYS A 99 15.22 -8.27 -1.59
N PRO A 100 14.60 -7.78 -2.67
CA PRO A 100 13.41 -8.43 -3.21
C PRO A 100 13.78 -9.78 -3.83
N VAL A 101 13.03 -10.82 -3.48
CA VAL A 101 13.13 -12.15 -4.09
C VAL A 101 11.85 -12.38 -4.88
N PHE A 102 11.97 -12.42 -6.21
CA PHE A 102 10.81 -12.58 -7.08
C PHE A 102 10.26 -14.00 -7.03
N VAL A 103 8.96 -14.12 -6.79
CA VAL A 103 8.14 -15.33 -6.83
C VAL A 103 7.28 -15.29 -8.09
N ASP A 104 7.09 -16.43 -8.74
CA ASP A 104 6.25 -16.54 -9.93
C ASP A 104 4.75 -16.35 -9.58
N ILE A 105 3.91 -16.31 -10.62
CA ILE A 105 2.47 -16.10 -10.48
C ILE A 105 1.67 -17.29 -11.02
N LEU A 106 0.44 -17.42 -10.52
CA LEU A 106 -0.59 -18.26 -11.14
C LEU A 106 -1.13 -17.56 -12.39
N LYS A 107 -1.30 -18.32 -13.48
CA LYS A 107 -1.75 -17.76 -14.77
C LYS A 107 -3.22 -17.36 -14.75
N GLU A 108 -4.00 -18.00 -13.89
CA GLU A 108 -5.45 -17.90 -13.82
C GLU A 108 -5.91 -16.56 -13.23
N ASN A 109 -5.18 -16.06 -12.24
CA ASN A 109 -5.56 -14.86 -11.47
C ASN A 109 -4.43 -13.85 -11.31
N TYR A 110 -3.22 -14.16 -11.82
CA TYR A 110 -2.02 -13.34 -11.75
C TYR A 110 -1.55 -13.02 -10.33
N THR A 111 -2.01 -13.77 -9.32
CA THR A 111 -1.51 -13.65 -7.95
C THR A 111 -0.31 -14.57 -7.72
N MET A 112 0.40 -14.37 -6.62
CA MET A 112 1.62 -15.10 -6.27
C MET A 112 1.37 -16.62 -6.21
N ASP A 113 2.23 -17.41 -6.87
CA ASP A 113 2.19 -18.87 -6.83
C ASP A 113 2.70 -19.39 -5.47
N PRO A 114 1.85 -20.06 -4.65
CA PRO A 114 2.25 -20.62 -3.37
C PRO A 114 3.33 -21.70 -3.45
N ASP A 115 3.37 -22.47 -4.55
CA ASP A 115 4.33 -23.57 -4.71
C ASP A 115 5.73 -23.05 -5.03
N ASP A 116 5.84 -22.03 -5.88
CA ASP A 116 7.10 -21.33 -6.13
C ASP A 116 7.53 -20.49 -4.91
N LEU A 117 6.57 -19.87 -4.20
CA LEU A 117 6.80 -19.16 -2.94
C LEU A 117 7.54 -20.06 -1.93
N GLN A 118 7.01 -21.27 -1.69
CA GLN A 118 7.57 -22.20 -0.71
C GLN A 118 9.02 -22.58 -1.03
N LYS A 119 9.37 -22.74 -2.31
CA LYS A 119 10.73 -23.09 -2.76
C LYS A 119 11.75 -21.97 -2.57
N LYS A 120 11.28 -20.71 -2.48
CA LYS A 120 12.13 -19.50 -2.39
C LYS A 120 12.36 -19.01 -0.97
N ILE A 121 11.69 -19.59 0.02
CA ILE A 121 11.92 -19.24 1.43
C ILE A 121 13.33 -19.67 1.85
N THR A 122 14.08 -18.75 2.44
CA THR A 122 15.43 -18.99 2.97
C THR A 122 15.51 -18.56 4.43
N LYS A 123 16.66 -18.82 5.08
CA LYS A 123 16.93 -18.31 6.43
C LYS A 123 16.98 -16.77 6.52
N ARG A 124 17.11 -16.08 5.38
CA ARG A 124 17.10 -14.61 5.28
C ARG A 124 15.71 -14.04 4.99
N THR A 125 14.73 -14.88 4.64
CA THR A 125 13.35 -14.43 4.41
C THR A 125 12.76 -13.85 5.69
N ARG A 126 12.31 -12.59 5.61
CA ARG A 126 11.65 -11.89 6.74
C ARG A 126 10.21 -11.52 6.49
N ALA A 127 9.83 -11.32 5.23
CA ALA A 127 8.45 -11.02 4.88
C ALA A 127 8.09 -11.62 3.52
N ILE A 128 6.79 -11.82 3.34
CA ILE A 128 6.16 -12.15 2.08
C ILE A 128 5.17 -11.02 1.82
N MET A 129 5.27 -10.38 0.67
CA MET A 129 4.42 -9.27 0.26
C MET A 129 3.62 -9.69 -0.98
N PRO A 130 2.47 -10.37 -0.80
CA PRO A 130 1.60 -10.70 -1.92
C PRO A 130 0.96 -9.44 -2.50
N VAL A 131 0.52 -9.51 -3.76
CA VAL A 131 -0.17 -8.42 -4.44
C VAL A 131 -1.48 -8.93 -4.98
N HIS A 132 -2.57 -8.26 -4.58
CA HIS A 132 -3.92 -8.56 -5.02
C HIS A 132 -4.17 -7.96 -6.41
N LEU A 133 -3.52 -8.53 -7.43
CA LEU A 133 -3.48 -7.94 -8.77
C LEU A 133 -4.89 -7.91 -9.37
N TYR A 134 -5.27 -6.74 -9.90
CA TYR A 134 -6.60 -6.46 -10.45
C TYR A 134 -7.76 -6.71 -9.47
N GLY A 135 -7.49 -6.81 -8.16
CA GLY A 135 -8.50 -7.08 -7.12
C GLY A 135 -8.70 -8.56 -6.79
N ASN A 136 -7.92 -9.48 -7.38
CA ASN A 136 -7.94 -10.90 -7.00
C ASN A 136 -7.16 -11.11 -5.70
N VAL A 137 -7.68 -11.92 -4.77
CA VAL A 137 -7.06 -12.21 -3.47
C VAL A 137 -6.59 -13.65 -3.42
#